data_AF-A7GAL3-F1
#
_entry.id   AF-A7GAL3-F1
#
_cell.length_a   1.000
_cell.length_b   1.000
_cell.length_c   1.000
_cell.angle_alpha   90.00
_cell.angle_beta   90.00
_cell.angle_gamma   90.00
#
_symmetry.space_group_name_H-M   'P 1'
#
loop_
_entity.id
_entity.type
_entity.pdbx_description
1 polymer ?
#
loop_
_entity_poly.entity_id
_entity_poly.type
_entity_poly.pdbx_seq_one_letter_code
_entity_poly.pdbx_strand_id
1 'polypeptide(L)'
;MRKKLLIIITIFATCLIIYLFYKNENKSPYQYFIKQLEKQVEDNSKIYNMIDELNKDEKDKLVSEIYSVRNIPEKEKKRIAISLFDEYINNMRTNCQYVKNNGGGTVVLTLTDYKITEAKFEKQEGNRFTFLMTYDIKCTDESNYWRAGNGKDGEDNWIIGKFQYIDIVKYKDKYYIDNIYTG
;
A
#
# COMPACT_ATOMS: atom_id res chain seq x y z
N MET A 1 -16.56 19.46 20.02
CA MET A 1 -15.80 20.66 19.61
C MET A 1 -15.71 20.86 18.09
N ARG A 2 -15.32 19.85 17.28
CA ARG A 2 -15.07 20.01 15.82
C ARG A 2 -16.26 20.52 14.98
N LYS A 3 -17.51 20.14 15.31
CA LYS A 3 -18.71 20.62 14.58
C LYS A 3 -18.94 22.14 14.73
N LYS A 4 -18.65 22.72 15.90
CA LYS A 4 -18.79 24.17 16.13
C LYS A 4 -17.75 24.97 15.33
N LEU A 5 -16.54 24.45 15.22
CA LEU A 5 -15.47 25.06 14.42
C LEU A 5 -15.81 25.06 12.93
N LEU A 6 -16.39 23.96 12.42
CA LEU A 6 -16.81 23.86 11.02
C LEU A 6 -17.88 24.92 10.68
N ILE A 7 -18.89 25.06 11.55
CA ILE A 7 -19.97 26.05 11.37
C ILE A 7 -19.41 27.48 11.36
N ILE A 8 -18.46 27.79 12.24
CA ILE A 8 -17.81 29.11 12.29
C ILE A 8 -17.03 29.39 11.00
N ILE A 9 -16.29 28.40 10.48
CA ILE A 9 -15.57 28.52 9.20
C ILE A 9 -16.55 28.75 8.05
N THR A 10 -17.67 28.04 8.03
CA THR A 10 -18.69 28.21 6.98
C THR A 10 -19.31 29.60 7.05
N ILE A 11 -19.65 30.10 8.24
CA ILE A 11 -20.20 31.45 8.41
C ILE A 11 -19.18 32.51 7.96
N PHE A 12 -17.90 32.39 8.36
CA PHE A 12 -16.84 33.30 7.93
C PHE A 12 -16.63 33.29 6.41
N ALA A 13 -16.64 32.12 5.78
CA ALA A 13 -16.54 31.99 4.33
C ALA A 13 -17.74 32.66 3.64
N THR A 14 -18.94 32.47 4.16
CA THR A 14 -20.17 33.06 3.59
C THR A 14 -20.16 34.59 3.74
N CYS A 15 -19.75 35.11 4.90
CA CYS A 15 -19.62 36.55 5.15
C CYS A 15 -18.50 37.19 4.32
N LEU A 16 -17.37 36.50 4.13
CA LEU A 16 -16.28 36.95 3.26
C LEU A 16 -16.72 37.00 1.80
N ILE A 17 -17.48 35.99 1.34
CA ILE A 17 -18.08 35.99 0.01
C ILE A 17 -19.02 37.19 -0.13
N ILE A 18 -19.96 37.41 0.80
CA ILE A 18 -20.90 38.55 0.76
C ILE A 18 -20.15 39.90 0.80
N TYR A 19 -19.09 40.02 1.59
CA TYR A 19 -18.25 41.23 1.65
C TYR A 19 -17.53 41.50 0.32
N LEU A 20 -17.00 40.45 -0.32
CA LEU A 20 -16.39 40.53 -1.65
C LEU A 20 -17.42 40.84 -2.74
N PHE A 21 -18.67 40.41 -2.59
CA PHE A 21 -19.80 40.79 -3.44
C PHE A 21 -20.11 42.28 -3.35
N TYR A 22 -20.19 42.84 -2.13
CA TYR A 22 -20.53 44.25 -1.92
C TYR A 22 -19.42 45.22 -2.32
N LYS A 23 -18.15 44.80 -2.21
CA LYS A 23 -17.01 45.66 -2.55
C LYS A 23 -16.80 45.81 -4.07
N ASN A 24 -17.42 44.97 -4.89
CA ASN A 24 -17.09 44.81 -6.30
C ASN A 24 -18.27 45.14 -7.23
N GLU A 25 -18.89 46.31 -7.03
CA GLU A 25 -20.06 46.84 -7.78
C GLU A 25 -19.87 47.04 -9.30
N ASN A 26 -18.97 46.33 -9.98
CA ASN A 26 -18.79 46.49 -11.43
C ASN A 26 -18.60 45.19 -12.23
N LYS A 27 -18.77 43.99 -11.64
CA LYS A 27 -18.85 42.72 -12.41
C LYS A 27 -19.87 41.76 -11.81
N SER A 28 -20.70 41.14 -12.66
CA SER A 28 -21.66 40.12 -12.26
C SER A 28 -20.95 39.03 -11.45
N PRO A 29 -21.34 38.75 -10.20
CA PRO A 29 -20.67 37.79 -9.33
C PRO A 29 -20.51 36.40 -9.97
N TYR A 30 -21.47 36.01 -10.82
CA TYR A 30 -21.41 34.78 -11.61
C TYR A 30 -20.22 34.75 -12.58
N GLN A 31 -19.90 35.85 -13.26
CA GLN A 31 -18.76 35.90 -14.19
C GLN A 31 -17.42 35.78 -13.45
N TYR A 32 -17.33 36.29 -12.22
CA TYR A 32 -16.14 36.11 -11.39
C TYR A 32 -15.96 34.63 -10.99
N PHE A 33 -17.02 33.96 -10.56
CA PHE A 33 -16.98 32.53 -10.23
C PHE A 33 -16.63 31.65 -11.43
N ILE A 34 -17.26 31.89 -12.58
CA ILE A 34 -16.96 31.17 -13.82
C ILE A 34 -15.49 31.34 -14.19
N LYS A 35 -14.94 32.55 -14.11
CA LYS A 35 -13.54 32.81 -14.42
C LYS A 35 -12.55 32.10 -13.47
N GLN A 36 -12.90 31.94 -12.18
CA GLN A 36 -12.08 31.17 -11.24
C GLN A 36 -12.13 29.68 -11.54
N LEU A 37 -13.30 29.15 -11.90
CA LEU A 37 -13.47 27.75 -12.33
C LEU A 37 -12.72 27.45 -13.63
N GLU A 38 -12.84 28.32 -14.63
CA GLU A 38 -12.10 28.21 -15.90
C GLU A 38 -10.59 28.19 -15.67
N LYS A 39 -10.09 29.10 -14.83
CA LYS A 39 -8.67 29.14 -14.46
C LYS A 39 -8.22 27.84 -13.77
N GLN A 40 -9.02 27.31 -12.85
CA GLN A 40 -8.70 26.06 -12.16
C GLN A 40 -8.69 24.85 -13.11
N VAL A 41 -9.61 24.80 -14.08
CA VAL A 41 -9.63 23.77 -15.13
C VAL A 41 -8.40 23.88 -16.03
N GLU A 42 -8.03 25.10 -16.42
CA GLU A 42 -6.83 25.35 -17.23
C GLU A 42 -5.54 24.93 -16.49
N ASP A 43 -5.43 25.28 -15.22
CA ASP A 43 -4.29 24.91 -14.36
C ASP A 43 -4.21 23.38 -14.19
N ASN A 44 -5.34 22.70 -13.99
CA ASN A 44 -5.39 21.24 -13.92
C ASN A 44 -4.99 20.59 -15.26
N SER A 45 -5.47 21.13 -16.39
CA SER A 45 -5.12 20.62 -17.73
C SER A 45 -3.63 20.74 -18.01
N LYS A 46 -2.99 21.84 -17.57
CA LYS A 46 -1.53 22.01 -17.68
C LYS A 46 -0.78 20.97 -16.85
N ILE A 47 -1.24 20.71 -15.63
CA ILE A 47 -0.65 19.68 -14.76
C ILE A 47 -0.76 18.28 -15.40
N TYR A 48 -1.91 17.93 -15.97
CA TYR A 48 -2.07 16.65 -16.67
C TYR A 48 -1.13 16.51 -17.86
N ASN A 49 -1.03 17.54 -18.70
CA ASN A 49 -0.11 17.52 -19.84
C ASN A 49 1.36 17.40 -19.39
N MET A 50 1.75 18.13 -18.34
CA MET A 50 3.09 18.02 -17.75
C MET A 50 3.38 16.61 -17.21
N ILE A 51 2.40 15.97 -16.56
CA ILE A 51 2.55 14.59 -16.07
C ILE A 51 2.64 13.61 -17.24
N ASP A 52 1.86 13.80 -18.31
CA ASP A 52 1.89 12.91 -19.47
C ASP A 52 3.23 12.96 -20.20
N GLU A 53 3.85 14.14 -20.27
CA GLU A 53 5.20 14.37 -20.82
C GLU A 53 6.33 13.74 -20.01
N LEU A 54 6.10 13.40 -18.73
CA LEU A 54 7.11 12.73 -17.91
C LEU A 54 7.44 11.34 -18.46
N ASN A 55 8.72 11.00 -18.41
CA ASN A 55 9.16 9.64 -18.68
C ASN A 55 8.77 8.70 -17.52
N LYS A 56 8.98 7.40 -17.70
CA LYS A 56 8.61 6.38 -16.72
C LYS A 56 9.28 6.61 -15.36
N ASP A 57 10.58 6.91 -15.35
CA ASP A 57 11.36 7.06 -14.11
C ASP A 57 10.89 8.29 -13.31
N GLU A 58 10.56 9.38 -14.00
CA GLU A 58 9.99 10.59 -13.41
C GLU A 58 8.60 10.34 -12.81
N LYS A 59 7.76 9.57 -13.52
CA LYS A 59 6.44 9.14 -13.02
C LYS A 59 6.59 8.26 -11.78
N ASP A 60 7.50 7.31 -11.80
CA ASP A 60 7.76 6.41 -10.67
C ASP A 60 8.28 7.17 -9.45
N LYS A 61 9.17 8.15 -9.65
CA LYS A 61 9.62 9.06 -8.59
C LYS A 61 8.48 9.89 -8.00
N LEU A 62 7.61 10.44 -8.85
CA LEU A 62 6.45 11.21 -8.38
C LEU A 62 5.48 10.34 -7.56
N VAL A 63 5.18 9.13 -8.01
CA VAL A 63 4.34 8.16 -7.26
C VAL A 63 4.98 7.85 -5.91
N SER A 64 6.30 7.62 -5.89
CA SER A 64 7.09 7.34 -4.70
C SER A 64 7.03 8.47 -3.67
N GLU A 65 7.04 9.72 -4.12
CA GLU A 65 6.91 10.91 -3.27
C GLU A 65 5.47 11.11 -2.76
N ILE A 66 4.47 11.02 -3.65
CA ILE A 66 3.04 11.20 -3.29
C ILE A 66 2.59 10.18 -2.25
N TYR A 67 2.97 8.91 -2.42
CA TYR A 67 2.58 7.83 -1.52
C TYR A 67 3.68 7.47 -0.51
N SER A 68 4.52 8.44 -0.15
CA SER A 68 5.63 8.17 0.75
C SER A 68 5.20 7.55 2.08
N VAL A 69 6.00 6.61 2.56
CA VAL A 69 5.80 5.90 3.83
C VAL A 69 6.66 6.46 4.97
N ARG A 70 7.39 7.56 4.73
CA ARG A 70 8.30 8.18 5.72
C ARG A 70 7.60 8.55 7.02
N ASN A 71 6.36 9.02 6.94
CA ASN A 71 5.57 9.46 8.09
C ASN A 71 4.83 8.31 8.83
N ILE A 72 4.98 7.08 8.37
CA ILE A 72 4.35 5.91 9.01
C ILE A 72 5.31 5.38 10.09
N PRO A 73 4.87 5.27 11.37
CA PRO A 73 5.70 4.69 12.42
C PRO A 73 6.10 3.24 12.11
N GLU A 74 7.31 2.82 12.48
CA GLU A 74 7.80 1.45 12.24
C GLU A 74 6.87 0.38 12.84
N LYS A 75 6.29 0.64 14.03
CA LYS A 75 5.29 -0.25 14.65
C LYS A 75 4.08 -0.49 13.74
N GLU A 76 3.62 0.53 13.02
CA GLU A 76 2.50 0.40 12.10
C GLU A 76 2.93 -0.31 10.81
N LYS A 77 4.12 -0.01 10.29
CA LYS A 77 4.72 -0.76 9.17
C LYS A 77 4.84 -2.25 9.49
N LYS A 78 5.26 -2.60 10.70
CA LYS A 78 5.35 -3.99 11.19
C LYS A 78 3.98 -4.67 11.22
N ARG A 79 2.93 -3.97 11.67
CA ARG A 79 1.56 -4.51 11.66
C ARG A 79 1.07 -4.79 10.24
N ILE A 80 1.32 -3.87 9.31
CA ILE A 80 0.99 -4.04 7.89
C ILE A 80 1.75 -5.23 7.31
N ALA A 81 3.06 -5.33 7.58
CA ALA A 81 3.91 -6.41 7.09
C ALA A 81 3.43 -7.79 7.57
N ILE A 82 3.16 -7.93 8.87
CA ILE A 82 2.63 -9.17 9.44
C ILE A 82 1.28 -9.51 8.81
N SER A 83 0.36 -8.54 8.69
CA SER A 83 -0.97 -8.78 8.13
C SER A 83 -0.92 -9.25 6.67
N LEU A 84 -0.09 -8.62 5.83
CA LEU A 84 0.06 -9.01 4.43
C LEU A 84 0.75 -10.37 4.28
N PHE A 85 1.73 -10.65 5.13
CA PHE A 85 2.44 -11.92 5.11
C PHE A 85 1.57 -13.10 5.60
N ASP A 86 0.71 -12.84 6.60
CA ASP A 86 -0.32 -13.77 7.07
C ASP A 86 -1.28 -14.15 5.93
N GLU A 87 -1.77 -13.15 5.18
CA GLU A 87 -2.60 -13.37 3.99
C GLU A 87 -1.85 -14.17 2.92
N TYR A 88 -0.58 -13.85 2.66
CA TYR A 88 0.27 -14.58 1.72
C TYR A 88 0.42 -16.06 2.10
N ILE A 89 0.80 -16.38 3.34
CA ILE A 89 0.96 -17.77 3.79
C ILE A 89 -0.37 -18.52 3.70
N ASN A 90 -1.47 -17.88 4.12
CA ASN A 90 -2.80 -18.47 4.06
C ASN A 90 -3.24 -18.78 2.62
N ASN A 91 -2.95 -17.89 1.66
CA ASN A 91 -3.21 -18.12 0.24
C ASN A 91 -2.38 -19.29 -0.35
N MET A 92 -1.23 -19.59 0.27
CA MET A 92 -0.34 -20.69 -0.11
C MET A 92 -0.59 -21.99 0.68
N ARG A 93 -1.68 -22.08 1.44
CA ARG A 93 -2.02 -23.28 2.26
C ARG A 93 -2.22 -24.56 1.46
N THR A 94 -2.57 -24.41 0.19
CA THR A 94 -2.77 -25.53 -0.74
C THR A 94 -1.84 -25.35 -1.94
N ASN A 95 -1.60 -26.43 -2.67
CA ASN A 95 -0.90 -26.36 -3.96
C ASN A 95 -1.78 -25.79 -5.10
N CYS A 96 -2.93 -25.17 -4.82
CA CYS A 96 -3.87 -24.69 -5.82
C CYS A 96 -3.24 -23.76 -6.86
N GLN A 97 -2.33 -22.87 -6.43
CA GLN A 97 -1.62 -21.98 -7.37
C GLN A 97 -0.70 -22.76 -8.32
N TYR A 98 -0.02 -23.80 -7.81
CA TYR A 98 0.80 -24.69 -8.62
C TYR A 98 -0.05 -25.46 -9.64
N VAL A 99 -1.18 -26.02 -9.20
CA VAL A 99 -2.13 -26.74 -10.08
C VAL A 99 -2.65 -25.84 -11.21
N LYS A 100 -3.04 -24.60 -10.90
CA LYS A 100 -3.48 -23.61 -11.89
C LYS A 100 -2.39 -23.29 -12.91
N ASN A 101 -1.17 -23.06 -12.45
CA ASN A 101 -0.05 -22.67 -13.31
C ASN A 101 0.42 -23.83 -14.22
N ASN A 102 0.18 -25.08 -13.84
CA ASN A 102 0.59 -26.26 -14.60
C ASN A 102 -0.56 -26.94 -15.38
N GLY A 103 -1.73 -26.30 -15.48
CA GLY A 103 -2.83 -26.78 -16.33
C GLY A 103 -3.60 -27.99 -15.81
N GLY A 104 -3.48 -28.34 -14.52
CA GLY A 104 -4.23 -29.45 -13.92
C GLY A 104 -3.51 -30.14 -12.76
N GLY A 105 -4.22 -31.03 -12.06
CA GLY A 105 -3.74 -31.76 -10.88
C GLY A 105 -4.71 -31.72 -9.71
N THR A 106 -4.46 -32.54 -8.68
CA THR A 106 -5.26 -32.54 -7.46
C THR A 106 -4.82 -31.42 -6.54
N VAL A 107 -5.77 -30.60 -6.11
CA VAL A 107 -5.55 -29.63 -5.04
C VAL A 107 -5.50 -30.37 -3.72
N VAL A 108 -4.37 -30.25 -3.02
CA VAL A 108 -4.15 -30.84 -1.69
C VAL A 108 -3.71 -29.77 -0.70
N LEU A 109 -4.00 -30.00 0.57
CA LEU A 109 -3.46 -29.22 1.67
C LEU A 109 -1.96 -29.48 1.76
N THR A 110 -1.16 -28.43 1.92
CA THR A 110 0.30 -28.51 1.99
C THR A 110 0.88 -27.83 3.22
N LEU A 111 0.06 -27.01 3.90
CA LEU A 111 0.37 -26.33 5.14
C LEU A 111 -0.78 -26.49 6.13
N THR A 112 -0.50 -27.10 7.27
CA THR A 112 -1.48 -27.30 8.35
C THR A 112 -1.47 -26.14 9.33
N ASP A 113 -0.27 -25.67 9.70
CA ASP A 113 -0.10 -24.62 10.69
C ASP A 113 1.15 -23.76 10.39
N TYR A 114 1.24 -22.59 10.98
CA TYR A 114 2.43 -21.74 10.92
C TYR A 114 2.46 -20.72 12.05
N LYS A 115 3.64 -20.17 12.29
CA LYS A 115 3.82 -19.03 13.19
C LYS A 115 4.86 -18.07 12.63
N ILE A 116 4.54 -16.78 12.60
CA ILE A 116 5.52 -15.72 12.34
C ILE A 116 6.28 -15.50 13.66
N THR A 117 7.56 -15.84 13.67
CA THR A 117 8.42 -15.75 14.86
C THR A 117 9.07 -14.38 14.99
N GLU A 118 9.38 -13.74 13.86
CA GLU A 118 9.94 -12.39 13.83
C GLU A 118 9.50 -11.61 12.60
N ALA A 119 9.34 -10.30 12.77
CA ALA A 119 9.27 -9.34 11.68
C ALA A 119 10.20 -8.18 12.01
N LYS A 120 11.32 -8.12 11.29
CA LYS A 120 12.40 -7.14 11.49
C LYS A 120 12.40 -6.13 10.34
N PHE A 121 12.38 -4.85 10.67
CA PHE A 121 12.48 -3.79 9.68
C PHE A 121 13.90 -3.74 9.10
N GLU A 122 14.01 -3.66 7.77
CA GLU A 122 15.30 -3.67 7.08
C GLU A 122 15.61 -2.29 6.47
N LYS A 123 14.69 -1.78 5.64
CA LYS A 123 14.88 -0.50 4.96
C LYS A 123 13.56 0.14 4.54
N GLN A 124 13.62 1.41 4.17
CA GLN A 124 12.53 2.11 3.48
C GLN A 124 13.08 3.05 2.42
N GLU A 125 12.32 3.24 1.35
CA GLU A 125 12.62 4.18 0.29
C GLU A 125 11.31 4.66 -0.35
N GLY A 126 11.07 5.97 -0.32
CA GLY A 126 9.91 6.54 -0.99
C GLY A 126 8.57 6.01 -0.46
N ASN A 127 7.82 5.31 -1.31
CA ASN A 127 6.57 4.62 -0.99
C ASN A 127 6.75 3.12 -0.63
N ARG A 128 7.99 2.64 -0.54
CA ARG A 128 8.35 1.24 -0.24
C ARG A 128 8.98 1.10 1.14
N PHE A 129 8.73 -0.03 1.80
CA PHE A 129 9.49 -0.49 2.95
C PHE A 129 9.65 -2.01 2.94
N THR A 130 10.75 -2.50 3.53
CA THR A 130 11.15 -3.91 3.49
C THR A 130 11.21 -4.47 4.92
N PHE A 131 10.68 -5.68 5.10
CA PHE A 131 10.83 -6.46 6.33
C PHE A 131 11.50 -7.80 6.04
N LEU A 132 12.36 -8.26 6.95
CA LEU A 132 12.75 -9.66 7.07
C LEU A 132 11.72 -10.37 7.95
N MET A 133 10.98 -11.31 7.36
CA MET A 133 10.01 -12.16 8.03
C MET A 133 10.66 -13.49 8.36
N THR A 134 10.73 -13.83 9.64
CA THR A 134 11.13 -15.16 10.11
C THR A 134 9.89 -15.90 10.60
N TYR A 135 9.76 -17.16 10.20
CA TYR A 135 8.55 -17.94 10.46
C TYR A 135 8.85 -19.43 10.49
N ASP A 136 7.99 -20.17 11.18
CA ASP A 136 8.01 -21.63 11.21
C ASP A 136 6.72 -22.12 10.53
N ILE A 137 6.79 -23.25 9.85
CA ILE A 137 5.65 -23.85 9.15
C ILE A 137 5.51 -25.33 9.50
N LYS A 138 4.27 -25.80 9.62
CA LYS A 138 3.94 -27.22 9.77
C LYS A 138 3.32 -27.73 8.49
N CYS A 139 4.10 -28.48 7.72
CA CYS A 139 3.70 -28.90 6.40
C CYS A 139 3.11 -30.32 6.39
N THR A 140 2.41 -30.69 5.32
CA THR A 140 2.00 -32.09 5.10
C THR A 140 3.12 -32.88 4.42
N ASP A 141 2.88 -34.14 4.06
CA ASP A 141 3.87 -34.94 3.33
C ASP A 141 3.93 -34.55 1.85
N GLU A 142 2.87 -33.95 1.32
CA GLU A 142 2.73 -33.48 -0.07
C GLU A 142 3.41 -32.12 -0.35
N SER A 143 4.19 -31.60 0.59
CA SER A 143 4.65 -30.21 0.65
C SER A 143 6.07 -29.96 0.14
N ASN A 144 6.48 -30.57 -0.99
CA ASN A 144 7.87 -30.49 -1.46
C ASN A 144 8.41 -29.05 -1.60
N TYR A 145 7.57 -28.09 -1.96
CA TYR A 145 7.99 -26.69 -2.11
C TYR A 145 8.21 -25.95 -0.78
N TRP A 146 7.51 -26.33 0.29
CA TRP A 146 7.69 -25.75 1.63
C TRP A 146 8.98 -26.25 2.30
N ARG A 147 9.34 -27.51 2.01
CA ARG A 147 10.56 -28.18 2.48
C ARG A 147 11.83 -27.65 1.82
N ALA A 148 11.71 -27.07 0.63
CA ALA A 148 12.84 -26.45 -0.07
C ALA A 148 13.30 -25.13 0.56
N GLY A 149 14.56 -24.78 0.32
CA GLY A 149 15.16 -23.50 0.68
C GLY A 149 15.75 -23.45 2.09
N ASN A 150 15.51 -22.35 2.81
CA ASN A 150 16.00 -22.15 4.17
C ASN A 150 15.08 -22.81 5.22
N GLY A 151 15.59 -22.89 6.45
CA GLY A 151 14.94 -23.54 7.59
C GLY A 151 15.62 -24.85 7.98
N LYS A 152 15.17 -25.43 9.09
CA LYS A 152 15.65 -26.72 9.61
C LYS A 152 14.46 -27.61 9.90
N ASP A 153 14.59 -28.89 9.57
CA ASP A 153 13.60 -29.89 9.94
C ASP A 153 13.47 -29.94 11.48
N GLY A 154 12.23 -29.81 11.95
CA GLY A 154 11.83 -29.99 13.33
C GLY A 154 10.99 -31.25 13.49
N GLU A 155 10.47 -31.45 14.70
CA GLU A 155 9.57 -32.56 15.02
C GLU A 155 8.18 -32.34 14.38
N ASP A 156 7.41 -33.41 14.22
CA ASP A 156 6.01 -33.37 13.74
C ASP A 156 5.79 -32.59 12.43
N ASN A 157 6.68 -32.74 11.45
CA ASN A 157 6.62 -32.02 10.15
C ASN A 157 6.71 -30.49 10.28
N TRP A 158 7.28 -29.97 11.37
CA TRP A 158 7.66 -28.56 11.43
C TRP A 158 8.95 -28.30 10.66
N ILE A 159 9.02 -27.13 10.02
CA ILE A 159 10.23 -26.54 9.48
C ILE A 159 10.42 -25.22 10.23
N ILE A 160 11.53 -25.13 10.95
CA ILE A 160 11.82 -24.05 11.90
C ILE A 160 12.79 -23.05 11.29
N GLY A 161 12.55 -21.77 11.53
CA GLY A 161 13.45 -20.67 11.18
C GLY A 161 13.54 -20.41 9.69
N LYS A 162 12.43 -20.57 8.95
CA LYS A 162 12.36 -20.07 7.58
C LYS A 162 12.41 -18.55 7.61
N PHE A 163 12.95 -17.94 6.55
CA PHE A 163 12.98 -16.49 6.43
C PHE A 163 12.79 -16.02 4.99
N GLN A 164 12.15 -14.87 4.84
CA GLN A 164 11.97 -14.17 3.55
C GLN A 164 11.98 -12.66 3.76
N TYR A 165 12.55 -11.94 2.82
CA TYR A 165 12.37 -10.50 2.70
C TYR A 165 11.07 -10.23 1.96
N ILE A 166 10.29 -9.28 2.46
CA ILE A 166 9.09 -8.79 1.79
C ILE A 166 9.21 -7.30 1.53
N ASP A 167 9.05 -6.91 0.27
CA ASP A 167 8.96 -5.52 -0.14
C ASP A 167 7.48 -5.12 -0.19
N ILE A 168 7.13 -4.10 0.59
CA ILE A 168 5.76 -3.59 0.67
C ILE A 168 5.71 -2.20 0.07
N VAL A 169 4.79 -2.01 -0.86
CA VAL A 169 4.57 -0.75 -1.56
C VAL A 169 3.22 -0.17 -1.17
N LYS A 170 3.21 1.14 -0.88
CA LYS A 170 1.99 1.92 -0.72
C LYS A 170 1.57 2.51 -2.06
N TYR A 171 0.29 2.33 -2.39
CA TYR A 171 -0.34 3.01 -3.51
C TYR A 171 -1.75 3.44 -3.10
N LYS A 172 -2.01 4.75 -3.14
CA LYS A 172 -3.22 5.36 -2.57
C LYS A 172 -3.34 4.98 -1.09
N ASP A 173 -4.47 4.38 -0.73
CA ASP A 173 -4.86 4.08 0.64
C ASP A 173 -4.53 2.63 1.03
N LYS A 174 -3.84 1.90 0.15
CA LYS A 174 -3.60 0.46 0.25
C LYS A 174 -2.11 0.12 0.24
N TYR A 175 -1.81 -1.06 0.77
CA TYR A 175 -0.48 -1.66 0.81
C TYR A 175 -0.52 -3.02 0.14
N TYR A 176 0.56 -3.36 -0.56
CA TYR A 176 0.69 -4.63 -1.27
C TYR A 176 2.11 -5.15 -1.11
N ILE A 177 2.26 -6.47 -1.08
CA ILE A 177 3.57 -7.10 -1.26
C ILE A 177 3.91 -7.01 -2.75
N ASP A 178 4.98 -6.29 -3.07
CA ASP A 178 5.51 -6.14 -4.42
C ASP A 178 6.47 -7.30 -4.76
N ASN A 179 7.27 -7.73 -3.78
CA ASN A 179 8.22 -8.81 -3.97
C ASN A 179 8.43 -9.62 -2.68
N ILE A 180 8.71 -10.91 -2.85
CA ILE A 180 9.11 -11.84 -1.79
C ILE A 180 10.34 -12.59 -2.27
N TYR A 181 11.42 -12.56 -1.50
CA TYR A 181 12.67 -13.18 -1.90
C TYR A 181 13.48 -13.70 -0.71
N THR A 182 14.36 -14.64 -0.98
CA THR A 182 15.42 -15.11 -0.08
C THR A 182 16.71 -14.56 -0.66
N GLY A 183 17.42 -13.72 0.10
CA GLY A 183 18.59 -12.96 -0.36
C GLY A 183 19.70 -13.80 -0.99
#